data_AF-W9J4E4-F1
#
_entry.id   AF-W9J4E4-F1
#
_cell.length_a   1.000
_cell.length_b   1.000
_cell.length_c   1.000
_cell.angle_alpha   90.00
_cell.angle_beta   90.00
_cell.angle_gamma   90.00
#
_symmetry.space_group_name_H-M   'P 1'
#
loop_
_entity.id
_entity.type
_entity.pdbx_description
1 polymer ?
#
loop_
_entity_poly.entity_id
_entity_poly.type
_entity_poly.pdbx_seq_one_letter_code
_entity_poly.pdbx_strand_id
1 'polypeptide(L)'
;MNRICPPWRQFELLGGRKRMADTNGMDFRNERAKDALRIVLEIVHGKEVVDYENSSPRLLFYILEVHAWLGHPKATYSSGMDPKMVGTQGAQFSPFFHKDAISGCIFDMAKKAKYLYRVKDWLLLALVAEKLRLHDVMQLILDNLCLFCRAGKRELPEEARDCIKDKDWARIQDLRLIDKNLLNKREFYVDKIFKGLRLLSHQVLYFDGGILPNEKIFNTYQDYKVAACSYCRSLSSDEFHRELISAHLWPLCAETYRERVIDLLHVIRDMEERTLVGRNCNQLTHLYDHLRRMCTESER
;
A
#
# COMPACT_ATOMS: atom_id res chain seq x y z
N MET A 1 28.26 -34.47 6.60
CA MET A 1 28.39 -34.43 5.12
C MET A 1 28.74 -33.01 4.71
N ASN A 2 29.94 -32.83 4.16
CA ASN A 2 30.41 -31.54 3.64
C ASN A 2 29.46 -31.06 2.56
N ARG A 3 28.72 -29.96 2.84
CA ARG A 3 28.08 -29.18 1.80
C ARG A 3 29.19 -28.59 0.94
N ILE A 4 29.52 -29.28 -0.14
CA ILE A 4 30.42 -28.75 -1.16
C ILE A 4 29.77 -27.47 -1.66
N CYS A 5 30.32 -26.34 -1.22
CA CYS A 5 29.99 -25.04 -1.76
C CYS A 5 30.14 -25.12 -3.30
N PRO A 6 29.15 -24.65 -4.09
CA PRO A 6 29.42 -24.33 -5.49
C PRO A 6 30.64 -23.38 -5.55
N PRO A 7 31.37 -23.27 -6.67
CA PRO A 7 32.71 -22.68 -6.70
C PRO A 7 32.68 -21.16 -6.52
N TRP A 8 32.42 -20.67 -5.31
CA TRP A 8 32.39 -19.26 -4.93
C TRP A 8 33.76 -18.60 -5.05
N ARG A 9 34.86 -19.38 -4.97
CA ARG A 9 36.23 -18.90 -5.21
C ARG A 9 36.48 -18.40 -6.64
N GLN A 10 35.58 -18.69 -7.60
CA GLN A 10 35.68 -18.08 -8.92
C GLN A 10 35.20 -16.62 -8.96
N PHE A 11 34.54 -16.11 -7.92
CA PHE A 11 34.09 -14.70 -7.89
C PHE A 11 35.21 -13.72 -7.51
N GLU A 12 36.18 -14.10 -6.67
CA GLU A 12 37.36 -13.26 -6.39
C GLU A 12 38.33 -13.17 -7.59
N LEU A 13 38.28 -14.14 -8.50
CA LEU A 13 39.12 -14.19 -9.71
C LEU A 13 38.52 -13.49 -10.94
N LEU A 14 37.28 -12.99 -10.86
CA LEU A 14 36.61 -12.30 -11.98
C LEU A 14 36.88 -10.80 -11.97
N GLY A 15 38.17 -10.43 -12.07
CA GLY A 15 38.63 -9.11 -12.51
C GLY A 15 38.31 -8.82 -13.99
N GLY A 16 37.12 -9.17 -14.49
CA GLY A 16 36.80 -9.15 -15.91
C GLY A 16 35.34 -8.81 -16.20
N ARG A 17 35.14 -7.58 -16.66
CA ARG A 17 33.97 -6.87 -17.25
C ARG A 17 32.84 -7.64 -17.97
N LYS A 18 32.81 -8.98 -18.08
CA LYS A 18 31.90 -9.71 -18.99
C LYS A 18 30.79 -10.57 -18.37
N ARG A 19 30.64 -10.66 -17.04
CA ARG A 19 29.44 -11.28 -16.40
C ARG A 19 28.57 -10.35 -15.55
N MET A 20 28.99 -9.10 -15.33
CA MET A 20 28.12 -8.07 -14.74
C MET A 20 27.00 -7.60 -15.70
N ALA A 21 27.05 -8.00 -16.97
CA ALA A 21 26.06 -7.58 -17.97
C ALA A 21 24.66 -8.17 -17.74
N ASP A 22 24.53 -9.22 -16.92
CA ASP A 22 23.28 -9.98 -16.73
C ASP A 22 22.72 -9.89 -15.29
N THR A 23 23.09 -8.85 -14.53
CA THR A 23 22.61 -8.63 -13.15
C THR A 23 21.14 -8.17 -13.08
N ASN A 24 20.35 -8.42 -14.12
CA ASN A 24 19.02 -7.83 -14.29
C ASN A 24 18.99 -6.30 -14.07
N GLY A 25 20.11 -5.58 -14.27
CA GLY A 25 20.17 -4.13 -14.05
C GLY A 25 20.36 -3.71 -12.58
N MET A 26 20.72 -4.65 -11.71
CA MET A 26 21.19 -4.33 -10.36
C MET A 26 22.52 -3.60 -10.43
N ASP A 27 22.52 -2.39 -9.88
CA ASP A 27 23.70 -1.55 -9.76
C ASP A 27 24.37 -1.80 -8.40
N PHE A 28 25.45 -2.59 -8.38
CA PHE A 28 26.22 -2.87 -7.15
C PHE A 28 27.04 -1.67 -6.66
N ARG A 29 26.95 -0.50 -7.32
CA ARG A 29 27.36 0.78 -6.71
C ARG A 29 26.34 1.27 -5.69
N ASN A 30 25.11 0.79 -5.73
CA ASN A 30 24.08 1.07 -4.74
C ASN A 30 24.36 0.28 -3.45
N GLU A 31 24.50 0.97 -2.32
CA GLU A 31 24.73 0.34 -1.01
C GLU A 31 23.66 -0.70 -0.65
N ARG A 32 22.39 -0.48 -1.04
CA ARG A 32 21.32 -1.45 -0.81
C ARG A 32 21.51 -2.75 -1.59
N ALA A 33 22.10 -2.70 -2.77
CA ALA A 33 22.40 -3.90 -3.55
C ALA A 33 23.57 -4.69 -2.93
N LYS A 34 24.57 -3.99 -2.35
CA LYS A 34 25.65 -4.61 -1.59
C LYS A 34 25.14 -5.25 -0.29
N ASP A 35 24.27 -4.55 0.44
CA ASP A 35 23.62 -5.08 1.64
C ASP A 35 22.79 -6.33 1.31
N ALA A 36 22.01 -6.31 0.22
CA ALA A 36 21.27 -7.47 -0.25
C ALA A 36 22.17 -8.67 -0.56
N LEU A 37 23.32 -8.43 -1.22
CA LEU A 37 24.31 -9.48 -1.47
C LEU A 37 24.89 -10.05 -0.17
N ARG A 38 25.23 -9.19 0.79
CA ARG A 38 25.70 -9.64 2.11
C ARG A 38 24.65 -10.52 2.79
N ILE A 39 23.39 -10.08 2.82
CA ILE A 39 22.28 -10.82 3.43
C ILE A 39 22.10 -12.19 2.76
N VAL A 40 22.08 -12.24 1.42
CA VAL A 40 21.93 -13.52 0.70
C VAL A 40 23.10 -14.46 0.97
N LEU A 41 24.33 -13.93 1.02
CA LEU A 41 25.51 -14.73 1.39
C LEU A 41 25.41 -15.27 2.83
N GLU A 42 24.94 -14.47 3.77
CA GLU A 42 24.75 -14.90 5.16
C GLU A 42 23.73 -16.03 5.28
N ILE A 43 22.62 -15.96 4.54
CA ILE A 43 21.63 -17.05 4.45
C ILE A 43 22.28 -18.31 3.87
N VAL A 44 23.02 -18.19 2.76
CA VAL A 44 23.70 -19.33 2.10
C VAL A 44 24.72 -20.00 3.03
N HIS A 45 25.43 -19.20 3.83
CA HIS A 45 26.40 -19.69 4.81
C HIS A 45 25.76 -20.20 6.12
N GLY A 46 24.43 -20.20 6.22
CA GLY A 46 23.70 -20.79 7.34
C GLY A 46 23.77 -19.98 8.63
N LYS A 47 23.96 -18.66 8.55
CA LYS A 47 23.75 -17.79 9.72
C LYS A 47 22.25 -17.73 10.03
N GLU A 48 21.87 -18.12 11.24
CA GLU A 48 20.50 -18.49 11.60
C GLU A 48 19.47 -17.35 11.65
N VAL A 49 19.89 -16.08 11.68
CA VAL A 49 18.94 -14.96 11.79
C VAL A 49 19.30 -13.85 10.82
N VAL A 50 18.47 -13.68 9.79
CA VAL A 50 18.43 -12.44 9.01
C VAL A 50 17.42 -11.53 9.66
N ASP A 51 17.91 -10.45 10.25
CA ASP A 51 17.05 -9.40 10.77
C ASP A 51 16.48 -8.56 9.61
N TYR A 52 15.16 -8.62 9.45
CA TYR A 52 14.42 -7.82 8.48
C TYR A 52 13.84 -6.53 9.08
N GLU A 53 13.88 -6.30 10.40
CA GLU A 53 13.15 -5.22 11.10
C GLU A 53 13.44 -3.80 10.59
N ASN A 54 14.61 -3.60 9.99
CA ASN A 54 15.05 -2.32 9.41
C ASN A 54 15.16 -2.34 7.87
N SER A 55 14.50 -3.31 7.23
CA SER A 55 14.48 -3.41 5.77
C SER A 55 13.70 -2.26 5.14
N SER A 56 14.02 -1.99 3.87
CA SER A 56 13.25 -1.09 3.01
C SER A 56 12.66 -1.89 1.85
N PRO A 57 11.59 -1.41 1.18
CA PRO A 57 11.04 -2.06 -0.01
C PRO A 57 12.10 -2.40 -1.05
N ARG A 58 13.02 -1.46 -1.31
CA ARG A 58 14.13 -1.64 -2.24
C ARG A 58 15.13 -2.72 -1.79
N LEU A 59 15.43 -2.80 -0.49
CA LEU A 59 16.32 -3.85 0.03
C LEU A 59 15.67 -5.24 -0.11
N LEU A 60 14.40 -5.39 0.28
CA LEU A 60 13.66 -6.65 0.14
C LEU A 60 13.58 -7.10 -1.32
N PHE A 61 13.32 -6.15 -2.23
CA PHE A 61 13.37 -6.40 -3.67
C PHE A 61 14.75 -6.89 -4.11
N TYR A 62 15.82 -6.18 -3.76
CA TYR A 62 17.19 -6.57 -4.15
C TYR A 62 17.64 -7.90 -3.56
N ILE A 63 17.21 -8.26 -2.35
CA ILE A 63 17.49 -9.59 -1.77
C ILE A 63 16.95 -10.70 -2.70
N LEU A 64 15.71 -10.55 -3.19
CA LEU A 64 15.12 -11.50 -4.12
C LEU A 64 15.78 -11.50 -5.50
N GLU A 65 16.18 -10.32 -6.00
CA GLU A 65 16.87 -10.21 -7.28
C GLU A 65 18.27 -10.84 -7.22
N VAL A 66 19.04 -10.61 -6.15
CA VAL A 66 20.35 -11.24 -5.94
C VAL A 66 20.21 -12.75 -5.85
N HIS A 67 19.25 -13.26 -5.08
CA HIS A 67 19.01 -14.70 -4.99
C HIS A 67 18.65 -15.30 -6.36
N ALA A 68 17.82 -14.63 -7.15
CA ALA A 68 17.50 -15.08 -8.51
C ALA A 68 18.73 -15.06 -9.44
N TRP A 69 19.55 -14.00 -9.36
CA TRP A 69 20.78 -13.88 -10.15
C TRP A 69 21.83 -14.93 -9.81
N LEU A 70 21.95 -15.33 -8.54
CA LEU A 70 22.87 -16.38 -8.09
C LEU A 70 22.47 -17.79 -8.56
N GLY A 71 21.38 -17.92 -9.32
CA GLY A 71 21.14 -19.12 -10.13
C GLY A 71 20.46 -20.27 -9.41
N HIS A 72 19.64 -20.01 -8.38
CA HIS A 72 18.81 -21.05 -7.73
C HIS A 72 17.31 -20.92 -8.07
N PRO A 73 16.87 -21.21 -9.31
CA PRO A 73 15.46 -21.14 -9.69
C PRO A 73 14.58 -22.22 -9.02
N LYS A 74 15.16 -23.20 -8.30
CA LYS A 74 14.41 -24.30 -7.66
C LYS A 74 14.04 -24.11 -6.18
N ALA A 75 14.47 -23.03 -5.53
CA ALA A 75 14.15 -22.79 -4.11
C ALA A 75 12.91 -21.88 -3.88
N THR A 76 12.33 -21.33 -4.95
CA THR A 76 11.07 -20.59 -4.93
C THR A 76 10.11 -21.26 -5.92
N TYR A 77 9.46 -22.33 -5.45
CA TYR A 77 8.41 -23.15 -6.06
C TYR A 77 7.98 -22.81 -7.50
N SER A 78 8.43 -23.62 -8.47
CA SER A 78 7.85 -23.71 -9.82
C SER A 78 6.44 -24.30 -9.77
N SER A 79 5.53 -23.76 -10.58
CA SER A 79 4.07 -23.99 -10.60
C SER A 79 3.60 -25.40 -11.06
N GLY A 80 4.30 -26.48 -10.73
CA GLY A 80 3.96 -27.79 -11.28
C GLY A 80 4.52 -29.02 -10.55
N MET A 81 4.95 -28.91 -9.28
CA MET A 81 5.29 -30.10 -8.51
C MET A 81 4.18 -30.47 -7.52
N ASP A 82 3.69 -31.71 -7.68
CA ASP A 82 2.76 -32.35 -6.78
C ASP A 82 3.41 -32.53 -5.39
N PRO A 83 2.83 -31.99 -4.30
CA PRO A 83 3.34 -32.10 -2.93
C PRO A 83 3.61 -33.54 -2.48
N LYS A 84 3.01 -34.54 -3.15
CA LYS A 84 3.10 -35.95 -2.78
C LYS A 84 4.31 -36.70 -3.35
N MET A 85 5.09 -36.09 -4.25
CA MET A 85 6.30 -36.73 -4.81
C MET A 85 7.56 -36.57 -3.95
N VAL A 86 7.48 -35.89 -2.80
CA VAL A 86 8.63 -35.61 -1.92
C VAL A 86 8.61 -36.53 -0.71
N GLY A 87 8.57 -37.84 -0.97
CA GLY A 87 8.66 -38.89 0.03
C GLY A 87 10.00 -39.60 -0.07
N THR A 88 11.07 -39.02 0.47
CA THR A 88 12.21 -39.76 1.03
C THR A 88 13.17 -38.79 1.72
N GLN A 89 13.42 -39.03 3.01
CA GLN A 89 14.44 -38.41 3.87
C GLN A 89 14.11 -37.03 4.49
N GLY A 90 13.28 -37.05 5.53
CA GLY A 90 13.68 -36.68 6.91
C GLY A 90 14.27 -35.29 7.24
N ALA A 91 14.43 -34.36 6.29
CA ALA A 91 14.83 -32.99 6.59
C ALA A 91 13.60 -32.06 6.53
N GLN A 92 13.31 -31.35 7.62
CA GLN A 92 12.44 -30.17 7.55
C GLN A 92 13.13 -29.17 6.62
N PHE A 93 12.66 -29.07 5.38
CA PHE A 93 13.15 -28.07 4.45
C PHE A 93 12.63 -26.71 4.91
N SER A 94 13.50 -25.92 5.54
CA SER A 94 13.24 -24.50 5.77
C SER A 94 13.23 -23.77 4.43
N PRO A 95 12.23 -22.90 4.16
CA PRO A 95 12.25 -22.06 2.97
C PRO A 95 13.47 -21.12 3.04
N PHE A 96 14.10 -20.85 1.88
CA PHE A 96 15.28 -19.96 1.82
C PHE A 96 14.98 -18.56 2.40
N PHE A 97 13.74 -18.08 2.21
CA PHE A 97 13.24 -16.86 2.81
C PHE A 97 12.18 -17.16 3.87
N HIS A 98 12.33 -16.53 5.04
CA HIS A 98 11.32 -16.55 6.09
C HIS A 98 10.15 -15.64 5.70
N LYS A 99 9.15 -16.21 5.02
CA LYS A 99 7.98 -15.49 4.51
C LYS A 99 7.25 -14.69 5.59
N ASP A 100 7.06 -15.29 6.76
CA ASP A 100 6.35 -14.65 7.88
C ASP A 100 7.13 -13.44 8.43
N ALA A 101 8.46 -13.54 8.51
CA ALA A 101 9.31 -12.43 8.93
C ALA A 101 9.28 -11.28 7.92
N ILE A 102 9.31 -11.59 6.62
CA ILE A 102 9.20 -10.58 5.55
C ILE A 102 7.81 -9.94 5.56
N SER A 103 6.75 -10.73 5.71
CA SER A 103 5.37 -10.24 5.81
C SER A 103 5.21 -9.31 7.02
N GLY A 104 5.63 -9.76 8.21
CA GLY A 104 5.60 -8.98 9.45
C GLY A 104 6.37 -7.66 9.31
N CYS A 105 7.57 -7.71 8.72
CA CYS A 105 8.35 -6.52 8.40
C CYS A 105 7.59 -5.51 7.52
N ILE A 106 6.90 -5.96 6.46
CA ILE A 106 6.14 -5.08 5.58
C ILE A 106 4.94 -4.46 6.29
N PHE A 107 4.20 -5.24 7.09
CA PHE A 107 3.10 -4.72 7.90
C PHE A 107 3.59 -3.71 8.94
N ASP A 108 4.75 -3.94 9.56
CA ASP A 108 5.37 -3.01 10.48
C ASP A 108 5.82 -1.72 9.79
N MET A 109 6.35 -1.79 8.56
CA MET A 109 6.63 -0.60 7.75
C MET A 109 5.37 0.23 7.52
N ALA A 110 4.28 -0.42 7.08
CA ALA A 110 3.00 0.25 6.86
C ALA A 110 2.46 0.89 8.14
N LYS A 111 2.53 0.17 9.28
CA LYS A 111 2.11 0.65 10.60
C LYS A 111 2.92 1.87 11.05
N LYS A 112 4.25 1.80 10.94
CA LYS A 112 5.16 2.91 11.30
C LYS A 112 4.91 4.15 10.43
N ALA A 113 4.69 3.95 9.13
CA ALA A 113 4.38 5.03 8.18
C ALA A 113 2.90 5.48 8.20
N LYS A 114 2.05 4.82 9.00
CA LYS A 114 0.57 4.83 8.95
C LYS A 114 -0.01 4.24 7.67
N TYR A 115 0.61 4.48 6.51
CA TYR A 115 0.19 3.97 5.21
C TYR A 115 1.35 3.45 4.40
N LEU A 116 1.12 2.38 3.64
CA LEU A 116 2.15 1.78 2.82
C LEU A 116 2.61 2.72 1.70
N TYR A 117 1.68 3.47 1.08
CA TYR A 117 2.03 4.41 0.00
C TYR A 117 2.93 5.57 0.44
N ARG A 118 3.12 5.79 1.75
CA ARG A 118 4.05 6.78 2.30
C ARG A 118 5.48 6.24 2.44
N VAL A 119 5.67 4.94 2.30
CA VAL A 119 6.98 4.30 2.32
C VAL A 119 7.60 4.46 0.94
N LYS A 120 8.85 4.95 0.89
CA LYS A 120 9.58 5.11 -0.36
C LYS A 120 9.70 3.78 -1.10
N ASP A 121 9.50 3.79 -2.41
CA ASP A 121 9.56 2.63 -3.30
C ASP A 121 8.60 1.47 -2.94
N TRP A 122 7.50 1.75 -2.23
CA TRP A 122 6.58 0.72 -1.73
C TRP A 122 6.03 -0.23 -2.80
N LEU A 123 5.82 0.23 -4.04
CA LEU A 123 5.30 -0.62 -5.12
C LEU A 123 6.27 -1.74 -5.54
N LEU A 124 7.57 -1.64 -5.23
CA LEU A 124 8.49 -2.77 -5.42
C LEU A 124 8.08 -3.99 -4.60
N LEU A 125 7.34 -3.79 -3.50
CA LEU A 125 6.81 -4.89 -2.69
C LEU A 125 5.80 -5.73 -3.46
N ALA A 126 5.19 -5.25 -4.55
CA ALA A 126 4.32 -6.07 -5.39
C ALA A 126 5.09 -7.23 -6.02
N LEU A 127 6.31 -6.96 -6.52
CA LEU A 127 7.20 -7.98 -7.06
C LEU A 127 7.68 -8.94 -5.96
N VAL A 128 7.89 -8.44 -4.74
CA VAL A 128 8.25 -9.25 -3.57
C VAL A 128 7.10 -10.19 -3.19
N ALA A 129 5.90 -9.64 -3.05
CA ALA A 129 4.70 -10.36 -2.68
C ALA A 129 4.36 -11.44 -3.72
N GLU A 130 4.48 -11.12 -5.01
CA GLU A 130 4.24 -12.08 -6.09
C GLU A 130 5.26 -13.23 -6.04
N LYS A 131 6.56 -12.91 -6.00
CA LYS A 131 7.63 -13.92 -5.97
C LYS A 131 7.54 -14.85 -4.76
N LEU A 132 7.16 -14.33 -3.60
CA LEU A 132 7.06 -15.09 -2.36
C LEU A 132 5.66 -15.66 -2.09
N ARG A 133 4.66 -15.32 -2.92
CA ARG A 133 3.24 -15.64 -2.75
C ARG A 133 2.68 -15.15 -1.40
N LEU A 134 2.92 -13.88 -1.08
CA LEU A 134 2.41 -13.23 0.13
C LEU A 134 1.06 -12.57 -0.18
N HIS A 135 -0.02 -13.33 -0.06
CA HIS A 135 -1.36 -12.86 -0.43
C HIS A 135 -1.82 -11.65 0.40
N ASP A 136 -1.61 -11.67 1.72
CA ASP A 136 -2.03 -10.57 2.59
C ASP A 136 -1.26 -9.27 2.31
N VAL A 137 0.03 -9.40 1.97
CA VAL A 137 0.87 -8.26 1.56
C VAL A 137 0.40 -7.72 0.21
N MET A 138 0.05 -8.60 -0.74
CA MET A 138 -0.51 -8.17 -2.02
C MET A 138 -1.84 -7.42 -1.81
N GLN A 139 -2.70 -7.91 -0.93
CA GLN A 139 -3.95 -7.22 -0.59
C GLN A 139 -3.69 -5.83 0.02
N LEU A 140 -2.73 -5.72 0.95
CA LEU A 140 -2.32 -4.42 1.50
C LEU A 140 -1.84 -3.44 0.42
N ILE A 141 -1.07 -3.93 -0.56
CA ILE A 141 -0.60 -3.14 -1.71
C ILE A 141 -1.78 -2.66 -2.55
N LEU A 142 -2.70 -3.56 -2.90
CA LEU A 142 -3.90 -3.24 -3.67
C LEU A 142 -4.78 -2.21 -2.94
N ASP A 143 -4.96 -2.36 -1.63
CA ASP A 143 -5.73 -1.44 -0.81
C ASP A 143 -5.17 0.00 -0.85
N ASN A 144 -3.85 0.14 -0.86
CA ASN A 144 -3.18 1.43 -0.99
C ASN A 144 -3.20 1.94 -2.45
N LEU A 145 -3.00 1.05 -3.43
CA LEU A 145 -3.01 1.38 -4.86
C LEU A 145 -4.38 1.89 -5.34
N CYS A 146 -5.46 1.33 -4.78
CA CYS A 146 -6.84 1.75 -5.03
C CYS A 146 -7.02 3.27 -4.89
N LEU A 147 -6.35 3.89 -3.91
CA LEU A 147 -6.46 5.31 -3.63
C LEU A 147 -5.95 6.22 -4.76
N PHE A 148 -5.06 5.69 -5.60
CA PHE A 148 -4.46 6.38 -6.74
C PHE A 148 -5.17 6.07 -8.07
N CYS A 149 -6.13 5.15 -8.08
CA CYS A 149 -6.83 4.77 -9.30
C CYS A 149 -7.83 5.85 -9.73
N ARG A 150 -7.87 6.12 -11.05
CA ARG A 150 -8.87 6.98 -11.68
C ARG A 150 -9.99 6.12 -12.28
N ALA A 151 -11.17 6.72 -12.44
CA ALA A 151 -12.33 6.00 -12.96
C ALA A 151 -12.06 5.45 -14.38
N GLY A 152 -12.30 4.16 -14.58
CA GLY A 152 -12.16 3.49 -15.87
C GLY A 152 -10.72 3.33 -16.40
N LYS A 153 -9.70 3.76 -15.65
CA LYS A 153 -8.29 3.62 -16.04
C LYS A 153 -7.71 2.34 -15.47
N ARG A 154 -7.20 1.47 -16.35
CA ARG A 154 -6.58 0.18 -15.98
C ARG A 154 -5.05 0.23 -15.92
N GLU A 155 -4.46 1.37 -16.24
CA GLU A 155 -3.02 1.58 -16.23
C GLU A 155 -2.56 1.98 -14.83
N LEU A 156 -1.37 1.51 -14.42
CA LEU A 156 -0.78 1.91 -13.15
C LEU A 156 -0.61 3.43 -13.09
N PRO A 157 -1.05 4.08 -12.01
CA PRO A 157 -0.91 5.52 -11.86
C PRO A 157 0.57 5.89 -11.71
N GLU A 158 1.09 6.70 -12.63
CA GLU A 158 2.49 7.18 -12.61
C GLU A 158 2.80 7.96 -11.32
N GLU A 159 1.80 8.55 -10.67
CA GLU A 159 2.00 9.26 -9.41
C GLU A 159 2.36 8.32 -8.24
N ALA A 160 2.09 7.02 -8.36
CA ALA A 160 2.50 6.00 -7.39
C ALA A 160 3.92 5.47 -7.65
N ARG A 161 4.54 5.82 -8.78
CA ARG A 161 5.83 5.29 -9.23
C ARG A 161 7.01 5.69 -8.36
N ASP A 162 6.98 6.87 -7.75
CA ASP A 162 8.06 7.42 -6.92
C ASP A 162 9.43 7.38 -7.67
N CYS A 163 10.47 6.77 -7.10
CA CYS A 163 11.82 6.70 -7.65
C CYS A 163 12.09 5.37 -8.39
N ILE A 164 11.06 4.64 -8.80
CA ILE A 164 11.19 3.33 -9.46
C ILE A 164 11.68 3.50 -10.91
N LYS A 165 12.77 2.79 -11.23
CA LYS A 165 13.41 2.79 -12.56
C LYS A 165 12.47 2.19 -13.61
N ASP A 166 12.55 2.65 -14.87
CA ASP A 166 11.69 2.20 -15.98
C ASP A 166 11.60 0.68 -16.09
N LYS A 167 12.74 -0.02 -15.97
CA LYS A 167 12.79 -1.47 -16.04
C LYS A 167 11.97 -2.16 -14.95
N ASP A 168 12.06 -1.68 -13.71
CA ASP A 168 11.33 -2.26 -12.59
C ASP A 168 9.86 -1.85 -12.64
N TRP A 169 9.56 -0.64 -13.13
CA TRP A 169 8.20 -0.17 -13.38
C TRP A 169 7.46 -1.03 -14.39
N ALA A 170 8.09 -1.35 -15.53
CA ALA A 170 7.53 -2.24 -16.54
C ALA A 170 7.17 -3.62 -15.96
N ARG A 171 8.02 -4.16 -15.08
CA ARG A 171 7.73 -5.44 -14.40
C ARG A 171 6.53 -5.36 -13.46
N ILE A 172 6.31 -4.22 -12.81
CA ILE A 172 5.11 -4.01 -11.97
C ILE A 172 3.87 -3.86 -12.86
N GLN A 173 3.98 -3.18 -14.00
CA GLN A 173 2.90 -3.08 -14.99
C GLN A 173 2.48 -4.46 -15.52
N ASP A 174 3.43 -5.36 -15.75
CA ASP A 174 3.19 -6.73 -16.19
C ASP A 174 2.39 -7.57 -15.18
N LEU A 175 2.39 -7.21 -13.89
CA LEU A 175 1.56 -7.87 -12.88
C LEU A 175 0.06 -7.58 -13.03
N ARG A 176 -0.33 -6.59 -13.84
CA ARG A 176 -1.73 -6.22 -14.11
C ARG A 176 -2.55 -6.03 -12.82
N LEU A 177 -1.96 -5.32 -11.84
CA LEU A 177 -2.55 -5.12 -10.50
C LEU A 177 -3.90 -4.40 -10.52
N ILE A 178 -4.19 -3.61 -11.56
CA ILE A 178 -5.45 -2.88 -11.68
C ILE A 178 -6.45 -3.72 -12.47
N ASP A 179 -7.26 -4.44 -11.71
CA ASP A 179 -8.35 -5.24 -12.23
C ASP A 179 -9.72 -4.56 -12.00
N LYS A 180 -10.79 -5.25 -12.38
CA LYS A 180 -12.16 -4.76 -12.18
C LYS A 180 -12.50 -4.63 -10.68
N ASN A 181 -11.99 -5.53 -9.84
CA ASN A 181 -12.30 -5.52 -8.41
C ASN A 181 -11.70 -4.29 -7.73
N LEU A 182 -10.47 -3.92 -8.09
CA LEU A 182 -9.82 -2.72 -7.58
C LEU A 182 -10.58 -1.46 -7.99
N LEU A 183 -11.05 -1.39 -9.24
CA LEU A 183 -11.85 -0.26 -9.72
C LEU A 183 -13.23 -0.18 -9.03
N ASN A 184 -13.88 -1.33 -8.78
CA ASN A 184 -15.12 -1.37 -7.99
C ASN A 184 -14.86 -0.90 -6.54
N LYS A 185 -13.72 -1.27 -5.94
CA LYS A 185 -13.33 -0.81 -4.60
C LYS A 185 -13.14 0.71 -4.58
N ARG A 186 -12.53 1.28 -5.63
CA ARG A 186 -12.41 2.74 -5.78
C ARG A 186 -13.79 3.40 -5.84
N GLU A 187 -14.71 2.85 -6.63
CA GLU A 187 -16.08 3.38 -6.74
C GLU A 187 -16.81 3.33 -5.39
N PHE A 188 -16.65 2.24 -4.65
CA PHE A 188 -17.18 2.12 -3.29
C PHE A 188 -16.67 3.24 -2.37
N TYR A 189 -15.36 3.54 -2.38
CA TYR A 189 -14.82 4.63 -1.57
C TYR A 189 -15.38 5.99 -1.97
N VAL A 190 -15.49 6.27 -3.25
CA VAL A 190 -16.08 7.52 -3.73
C VAL A 190 -17.54 7.65 -3.29
N ASP A 191 -18.36 6.61 -3.44
CA ASP A 191 -19.75 6.63 -3.00
C ASP A 191 -19.86 6.90 -1.48
N LYS A 192 -19.05 6.21 -0.67
CA LYS A 192 -19.02 6.40 0.78
C LYS A 192 -18.64 7.82 1.19
N ILE A 193 -17.62 8.39 0.54
CA ILE A 193 -17.17 9.76 0.81
C ILE A 193 -18.28 10.76 0.47
N PHE A 194 -18.86 10.67 -0.74
CA PHE A 194 -19.93 11.56 -1.15
C PHE A 194 -21.19 11.40 -0.29
N LYS A 195 -21.51 10.18 0.15
CA LYS A 195 -22.60 9.93 1.09
C LYS A 195 -22.36 10.60 2.44
N GLY A 196 -21.14 10.53 2.98
CA GLY A 196 -20.76 11.25 4.19
C GLY A 196 -20.93 12.77 4.06
N LEU A 197 -20.47 13.35 2.94
CA LEU A 197 -20.63 14.78 2.65
C LEU A 197 -22.11 15.19 2.52
N ARG A 198 -22.95 14.35 1.91
CA ARG A 198 -24.41 14.59 1.80
C ARG A 198 -25.08 14.57 3.17
N LEU A 199 -24.73 13.62 4.02
CA LEU A 199 -25.26 13.54 5.39
C LEU A 199 -24.84 14.75 6.21
N LEU A 200 -23.60 15.23 6.05
CA LEU A 200 -23.14 16.44 6.71
C LEU A 200 -23.88 17.68 6.19
N SER A 201 -24.04 17.83 4.87
CA SER A 201 -24.82 18.91 4.25
C SER A 201 -26.25 18.95 4.80
N HIS A 202 -26.91 17.79 4.87
CA HIS A 202 -28.23 17.65 5.44
C HIS A 202 -28.27 18.02 6.94
N GLN A 203 -27.28 17.58 7.73
CA GLN A 203 -27.22 17.90 9.15
C GLN A 203 -27.09 19.40 9.41
N VAL A 204 -26.13 20.07 8.75
CA VAL A 204 -25.90 21.51 8.99
C VAL A 204 -27.09 22.36 8.57
N LEU A 205 -27.79 21.98 7.48
CA LEU A 205 -29.04 22.62 7.06
C LEU A 205 -30.15 22.47 8.10
N TYR A 206 -30.32 21.27 8.66
CA TYR A 206 -31.36 21.01 9.64
C TYR A 206 -31.12 21.78 10.94
N PHE A 207 -29.88 21.77 11.44
CA PHE A 207 -29.55 22.46 12.69
C PHE A 207 -29.63 23.98 12.56
N ASP A 208 -29.17 24.57 11.47
CA ASP A 208 -29.33 26.01 11.23
C ASP A 208 -30.81 26.41 11.09
N GLY A 209 -31.65 25.49 10.58
CA GLY A 209 -33.11 25.66 10.52
C GLY A 209 -33.86 25.37 11.83
N GLY A 210 -33.15 24.98 12.92
CA GLY A 210 -33.77 24.61 14.19
C GLY A 210 -34.54 23.28 14.18
N ILE A 211 -34.31 22.43 13.17
CA ILE A 211 -35.00 21.15 13.00
C ILE A 211 -34.20 20.06 13.70
N LEU A 212 -34.82 19.43 14.71
CA LEU A 212 -34.23 18.29 15.41
C LEU A 212 -34.35 17.00 14.57
N PRO A 213 -33.28 16.21 14.41
CA PRO A 213 -33.35 14.92 13.73
C PRO A 213 -34.14 13.93 14.59
N ASN A 214 -34.87 13.03 13.93
CA ASN A 214 -35.41 11.85 14.61
C ASN A 214 -34.29 10.84 14.91
N GLU A 215 -34.59 9.84 15.74
CA GLU A 215 -33.64 8.82 16.18
C GLU A 215 -32.95 8.11 15.00
N LYS A 216 -33.70 7.73 13.97
CA LYS A 216 -33.15 7.04 12.79
C LYS A 216 -32.11 7.88 12.04
N ILE A 217 -32.40 9.17 11.83
CA ILE A 217 -31.49 10.10 11.17
C ILE A 217 -30.25 10.34 12.04
N PHE A 218 -30.46 10.52 13.35
CA PHE A 218 -29.36 10.71 14.29
C PHE A 218 -28.42 9.50 14.33
N ASN A 219 -28.95 8.27 14.36
CA ASN A 219 -28.14 7.05 14.29
C ASN A 219 -27.33 7.00 12.99
N THR A 220 -27.94 7.38 11.85
CA THR A 220 -27.23 7.46 10.57
C THR A 220 -26.07 8.47 10.61
N TYR A 221 -26.24 9.61 11.30
CA TYR A 221 -25.15 10.56 11.50
C TYR A 221 -24.03 10.01 12.36
N GLN A 222 -24.36 9.23 13.40
CA GLN A 222 -23.36 8.59 14.26
C GLN A 222 -22.57 7.50 13.53
N ASP A 223 -23.23 6.74 12.65
CA ASP A 223 -22.61 5.69 11.84
C ASP A 223 -21.56 6.27 10.89
N TYR A 224 -21.89 7.37 10.20
CA TYR A 224 -20.98 8.07 9.30
C TYR A 224 -20.05 9.07 10.00
N LYS A 225 -20.10 9.14 11.34
CA LYS A 225 -19.32 10.07 12.17
C LYS A 225 -19.44 11.53 11.72
N VAL A 226 -20.64 11.94 11.31
CA VAL A 226 -20.94 13.35 11.01
C VAL A 226 -21.63 14.06 12.17
N ALA A 227 -21.99 13.35 13.24
CA ALA A 227 -22.56 13.95 14.46
C ALA A 227 -21.54 14.85 15.18
N ALA A 228 -21.96 16.03 15.61
CA ALA A 228 -21.13 16.92 16.43
C ALA A 228 -20.85 16.30 17.81
N CYS A 229 -19.63 16.49 18.33
CA CYS A 229 -19.28 16.16 19.71
C CYS A 229 -19.31 17.41 20.61
N SER A 230 -19.15 17.22 21.92
CA SER A 230 -19.14 18.31 22.91
C SER A 230 -18.03 19.35 22.70
N TYR A 231 -16.99 19.03 21.93
CA TYR A 231 -15.86 19.90 21.63
C TYR A 231 -15.92 20.52 20.22
N CYS A 232 -16.92 20.14 19.41
CA CYS A 232 -17.05 20.66 18.06
C CYS A 232 -17.37 22.15 18.07
N ARG A 233 -16.67 22.91 17.24
CA ARG A 233 -17.24 24.13 16.68
C ARG A 233 -18.39 23.71 15.77
N SER A 234 -19.57 24.30 15.95
CA SER A 234 -20.67 24.08 15.02
C SER A 234 -20.31 24.67 13.66
N LEU A 235 -20.19 23.81 12.67
CA LEU A 235 -20.08 24.22 11.27
C LEU A 235 -21.45 24.69 10.76
N SER A 236 -21.54 25.92 10.25
CA SER A 236 -22.78 26.40 9.65
C SER A 236 -22.96 25.86 8.24
N SER A 237 -24.21 25.83 7.79
CA SER A 237 -24.57 25.47 6.43
C SER A 237 -23.89 26.39 5.41
N ASP A 238 -23.90 27.70 5.62
CA ASP A 238 -23.30 28.66 4.69
C ASP A 238 -21.79 28.47 4.55
N GLU A 239 -21.09 28.21 5.66
CA GLU A 239 -19.65 27.94 5.65
C GLU A 239 -19.36 26.63 4.92
N PHE A 240 -20.11 25.57 5.22
CA PHE A 240 -19.91 24.25 4.60
C PHE A 240 -20.18 24.25 3.09
N HIS A 241 -21.31 24.82 2.64
CA HIS A 241 -21.66 24.84 1.22
C HIS A 241 -20.73 25.74 0.41
N ARG A 242 -20.23 26.85 0.99
CA ARG A 242 -19.21 27.68 0.35
C ARG A 242 -17.93 26.89 0.09
N GLU A 243 -17.47 26.11 1.07
CA GLU A 243 -16.30 25.26 0.91
C GLU A 243 -16.52 24.16 -0.13
N LEU A 244 -17.69 23.52 -0.15
CA LEU A 244 -18.02 22.51 -1.17
C LEU A 244 -18.01 23.09 -2.60
N ILE A 245 -18.55 24.29 -2.78
CA ILE A 245 -18.55 24.99 -4.07
C ILE A 245 -17.12 25.36 -4.47
N SER A 246 -16.34 25.94 -3.56
CA SER A 246 -14.92 26.29 -3.78
C SER A 246 -14.08 25.06 -4.16
N ALA A 247 -14.35 23.93 -3.53
CA ALA A 247 -13.72 22.64 -3.79
C ALA A 247 -14.21 21.94 -5.08
N HIS A 248 -15.18 22.52 -5.81
CA HIS A 248 -15.80 21.92 -6.99
C HIS A 248 -16.44 20.54 -6.72
N LEU A 249 -16.89 20.32 -5.49
CA LEU A 249 -17.59 19.09 -5.07
C LEU A 249 -19.11 19.23 -5.13
N TRP A 250 -19.62 20.45 -5.36
CA TRP A 250 -21.05 20.72 -5.53
C TRP A 250 -21.45 20.71 -7.02
N PRO A 251 -22.57 20.07 -7.39
CA PRO A 251 -23.44 19.23 -6.56
C PRO A 251 -22.74 17.93 -6.15
N LEU A 252 -23.12 17.38 -4.99
CA LEU A 252 -22.53 16.15 -4.42
C LEU A 252 -22.91 14.91 -5.25
N CYS A 253 -22.28 14.73 -6.40
CA CYS A 253 -22.53 13.67 -7.38
C CYS A 253 -21.32 12.72 -7.47
N ALA A 254 -21.41 11.57 -6.79
CA ALA A 254 -20.34 10.55 -6.80
C ALA A 254 -20.04 10.02 -8.22
N GLU A 255 -21.09 9.84 -9.04
CA GLU A 255 -21.02 9.27 -10.39
C GLU A 255 -20.18 10.12 -11.36
N THR A 256 -20.11 11.43 -11.12
CA THR A 256 -19.35 12.36 -11.95
C THR A 256 -17.89 12.48 -11.50
N TYR A 257 -17.53 11.96 -10.32
CA TYR A 257 -16.17 12.04 -9.82
C TYR A 257 -15.26 11.00 -10.50
N ARG A 258 -14.35 11.47 -11.36
CA ARG A 258 -13.45 10.61 -12.15
C ARG A 258 -12.01 10.53 -11.62
N GLU A 259 -11.63 11.46 -10.75
CA GLU A 259 -10.26 11.57 -10.21
C GLU A 259 -9.99 10.58 -9.08
N ARG A 260 -8.82 10.69 -8.44
CA ARG A 260 -8.32 9.72 -7.46
C ARG A 260 -9.01 9.89 -6.11
N VAL A 261 -9.13 8.82 -5.33
CA VAL A 261 -9.72 8.89 -3.97
C VAL A 261 -8.82 9.72 -3.06
N ILE A 262 -7.50 9.62 -3.21
CA ILE A 262 -6.55 10.39 -2.41
C ILE A 262 -6.70 11.90 -2.60
N ASP A 263 -7.02 12.36 -3.82
CA ASP A 263 -7.26 13.79 -4.09
C ASP A 263 -8.52 14.26 -3.38
N LEU A 264 -9.58 13.45 -3.38
CA LEU A 264 -10.82 13.76 -2.69
C LEU A 264 -10.59 13.87 -1.17
N LEU A 265 -9.80 12.97 -0.60
CA LEU A 265 -9.42 13.02 0.81
C LEU A 265 -8.61 14.28 1.14
N HIS A 266 -7.67 14.69 0.27
CA HIS A 266 -6.92 15.93 0.45
C HIS A 266 -7.84 17.16 0.37
N VAL A 267 -8.76 17.21 -0.60
CA VAL A 267 -9.72 18.31 -0.72
C VAL A 267 -10.58 18.45 0.54
N ILE A 268 -11.07 17.33 1.09
CA ILE A 268 -11.84 17.34 2.35
C ILE A 268 -10.98 17.80 3.52
N ARG A 269 -9.71 17.38 3.57
CA ARG A 269 -8.76 17.84 4.60
C ARG A 269 -8.54 19.35 4.51
N ASP A 270 -8.36 19.89 3.32
CA ASP A 270 -8.15 21.33 3.11
C ASP A 270 -9.38 22.14 3.53
N MET A 271 -10.59 21.64 3.24
CA MET A 271 -11.84 22.24 3.73
C MET A 271 -11.92 22.21 5.26
N GLU A 272 -11.54 21.09 5.88
CA GLU A 272 -11.52 20.95 7.33
C GLU A 272 -10.55 21.95 7.97
N GLU A 273 -9.33 22.07 7.49
CA GLU A 273 -8.33 22.99 8.03
C GLU A 273 -8.78 24.46 7.94
N ARG A 274 -9.43 24.86 6.85
CA ARG A 274 -9.98 26.22 6.69
C ARG A 274 -11.16 26.51 7.63
N THR A 275 -11.96 25.50 7.97
CA THR A 275 -13.17 25.64 8.80
C THR A 275 -12.91 25.48 10.30
N LEU A 276 -11.68 25.20 10.71
CA LEU A 276 -11.34 25.00 12.13
C LEU A 276 -11.17 26.30 12.94
N VAL A 277 -10.87 27.45 12.32
CA VAL A 277 -10.79 28.82 12.92
C VAL A 277 -10.44 28.84 14.43
N GLY A 278 -9.24 28.35 14.79
CA GLY A 278 -8.73 28.38 16.17
C GLY A 278 -9.29 27.32 17.13
N ARG A 279 -10.06 26.34 16.62
CA ARG A 279 -10.51 25.13 17.33
C ARG A 279 -9.85 23.90 16.71
N ASN A 280 -9.89 22.78 17.44
CA ASN A 280 -9.26 21.52 17.03
C ASN A 280 -10.26 20.48 16.50
N CYS A 281 -11.56 20.83 16.43
CA CYS A 281 -12.61 19.87 16.11
C CYS A 281 -13.85 20.53 15.50
N ASN A 282 -14.37 19.95 14.43
CA ASN A 282 -15.72 20.19 13.91
C ASN A 282 -16.27 18.89 13.28
N GLN A 283 -17.48 18.93 12.73
CA GLN A 283 -18.10 17.74 12.09
C GLN A 283 -17.31 17.25 10.86
N LEU A 284 -16.63 18.13 10.13
CA LEU A 284 -15.73 17.77 9.04
C LEU A 284 -14.52 16.98 9.53
N THR A 285 -13.95 17.32 10.70
CA THR A 285 -12.86 16.56 11.33
C THR A 285 -13.30 15.12 11.60
N HIS A 286 -14.49 14.93 12.17
CA HIS A 286 -15.02 13.60 12.47
C HIS A 286 -15.27 12.77 11.20
N LEU A 287 -15.86 13.40 10.17
CA LEU A 287 -16.08 12.76 8.88
C LEU A 287 -14.75 12.39 8.23
N TYR A 288 -13.80 13.31 8.17
CA TYR A 288 -12.49 13.07 7.59
C TYR A 288 -11.77 11.91 8.28
N ASP A 289 -11.72 11.90 9.61
CA ASP A 289 -11.10 10.81 10.37
C ASP A 289 -11.77 9.45 10.10
N HIS A 290 -13.10 9.43 10.00
CA HIS A 290 -13.86 8.23 9.68
C HIS A 290 -13.58 7.72 8.26
N LEU A 291 -13.66 8.60 7.26
CA LEU A 291 -13.37 8.27 5.86
C LEU A 291 -11.93 7.79 5.71
N ARG A 292 -10.99 8.46 6.38
CA ARG A 292 -9.58 8.09 6.39
C ARG A 292 -9.40 6.69 6.94
N ARG A 293 -10.03 6.33 8.08
CA ARG A 293 -9.96 4.97 8.63
C ARG A 293 -10.58 3.95 7.68
N MET A 294 -11.77 4.20 7.14
CA MET A 294 -12.41 3.26 6.18
C MET A 294 -11.56 3.00 4.93
N CYS A 295 -10.87 4.03 4.42
CA CYS A 295 -10.04 3.88 3.23
C CYS A 295 -8.71 3.17 3.49
N THR A 296 -8.34 2.95 4.76
CA THR A 296 -6.96 2.57 5.10
C THR A 296 -6.79 1.50 6.18
N GLU A 297 -7.84 1.19 6.94
CA GLU A 297 -7.91 0.06 7.85
C GLU A 297 -8.76 -1.01 7.16
N SER A 298 -8.19 -2.19 6.91
CA SER A 298 -8.99 -3.33 6.43
C SER A 298 -10.05 -3.63 7.48
N GLU A 299 -11.33 -3.70 7.07
CA GLU A 299 -12.37 -4.30 7.91
C GLU A 299 -11.87 -5.70 8.33
N ARG A 300 -11.59 -5.85 9.63
CA ARG A 300 -11.17 -7.13 10.23
C ARG A 300 -12.33 -8.07 10.33
#